data_AF-K6U7U0-F1
#
_entry.id   AF-K6U7U0-F1
#
_cell.length_a   1.000
_cell.length_b   1.000
_cell.length_c   1.000
_cell.angle_alpha   90.00
_cell.angle_beta   90.00
_cell.angle_gamma   90.00
#
_symmetry.space_group_name_H-M   'P 1'
#
loop_
_entity.id
_entity.type
_entity.pdbx_description
1 polymer ?
#
loop_
_entity_poly.entity_id
_entity_poly.type
_entity_poly.pdbx_seq_one_letter_code
_entity_poly.pdbx_strand_id
1 'polypeptide(L)'
;MDKDKYRIIKIGKEALYEFIYEKFIENQEEYLGVNALEVMNSFEIDFQNGNFIFIAHKSEDENENIIPLPKEIDLVKLMDKMGDTTSTMFGKDRYIELSLKEIIDIQERKIATYRGDVMNRIVKVVIDRPLGSYHPKHKDIYYSVNYGYVPGIIAPDGEEQDAYVLGINEPIKELIGKVVAIIHRNDDVEEKWVVVPQGMKITKAEIQEQVNFQEKYFDSLIEMLI
;
A
#
# COMPACT_ATOMS: atom_id res chain seq x y z
N MET A 1 6.84 17.53 40.73
CA MET A 1 6.12 16.37 41.30
C MET A 1 7.01 15.81 42.41
N ASP A 2 6.44 15.32 43.50
CA ASP A 2 7.25 14.74 44.58
C ASP A 2 7.92 13.43 44.12
N LYS A 3 9.05 13.06 44.70
CA LYS A 3 9.91 11.95 44.22
C LYS A 3 9.21 10.58 44.24
N ASP A 4 8.21 10.43 45.11
CA ASP A 4 7.46 9.18 45.32
C ASP A 4 5.98 9.32 44.90
N LYS A 5 5.63 10.32 44.07
CA LYS A 5 4.25 10.53 43.61
C LYS A 5 4.13 10.38 42.11
N TYR A 6 3.17 9.57 41.67
CA TYR A 6 2.88 9.29 40.26
C TYR A 6 1.48 9.78 39.93
N ARG A 7 1.32 10.40 38.75
CA ARG A 7 0.02 10.74 38.17
C ARG A 7 -0.27 9.73 37.07
N ILE A 8 -1.29 8.90 37.26
CA ILE A 8 -1.63 7.78 36.37
C ILE A 8 -2.99 8.07 35.75
N ILE A 9 -3.10 7.83 34.43
CA ILE A 9 -4.35 7.90 33.69
C ILE A 9 -4.57 6.53 33.03
N LYS A 10 -5.77 5.97 33.20
CA LYS A 10 -6.25 4.78 32.49
C LYS A 10 -7.61 5.13 31.90
N ILE A 11 -7.75 5.03 30.59
CA ILE A 11 -8.97 5.40 29.86
C ILE A 11 -9.56 4.13 29.23
N GLY A 12 -10.89 3.96 29.32
CA GLY A 12 -11.61 2.89 28.63
C GLY A 12 -11.87 3.22 27.16
N LYS A 13 -12.36 2.25 26.37
CA LYS A 13 -12.59 2.42 24.93
C LYS A 13 -13.51 3.60 24.61
N GLU A 14 -14.64 3.69 25.32
CA GLU A 14 -15.66 4.72 25.14
C GLU A 14 -15.12 6.10 25.50
N ALA A 15 -14.46 6.21 26.65
CA ALA A 15 -13.86 7.48 27.07
C ALA A 15 -12.66 7.90 26.19
N LEU A 16 -11.96 6.95 25.57
CA LEU A 16 -10.88 7.24 24.63
C LEU A 16 -11.46 7.76 23.31
N TYR A 17 -12.57 7.18 22.84
CA TYR A 17 -13.30 7.68 21.68
C TYR A 17 -13.74 9.14 21.88
N GLU A 18 -14.41 9.44 23.00
CA GLU A 18 -14.82 10.81 23.34
C GLU A 18 -13.62 11.75 23.49
N PHE A 19 -12.53 11.28 24.12
CA PHE A 19 -11.32 12.09 24.26
C PHE A 19 -10.69 12.43 22.90
N ILE A 20 -10.63 11.47 21.98
CA ILE A 20 -10.14 11.71 20.62
C ILE A 20 -11.08 12.69 19.91
N TYR A 21 -12.40 12.49 20.01
CA TYR A 21 -13.40 13.37 19.42
C TYR A 21 -13.26 14.82 19.91
N GLU A 22 -13.29 15.03 21.23
CA GLU A 22 -13.14 16.35 21.85
C GLU A 22 -11.83 16.98 21.40
N LYS A 23 -10.70 16.28 21.55
CA LYS A 23 -9.39 16.90 21.28
C LYS A 23 -9.13 17.12 19.80
N PHE A 24 -9.66 16.28 18.91
CA PHE A 24 -9.44 16.43 17.48
C PHE A 24 -10.33 17.51 16.89
N ILE A 25 -11.62 17.54 17.25
CA ILE A 25 -12.56 18.54 16.72
C ILE A 25 -12.30 19.91 17.33
N GLU A 26 -12.04 20.00 18.66
CA GLU A 26 -11.71 21.28 19.30
C GLU A 26 -10.48 21.95 18.69
N ASN A 27 -9.55 21.18 18.12
CA ASN A 27 -8.29 21.68 17.56
C ASN A 27 -8.18 21.42 16.05
N GLN A 28 -9.30 21.12 15.39
CA GLN A 28 -9.32 20.76 13.96
C GLN A 28 -8.79 21.87 13.08
N GLU A 29 -9.11 23.13 13.40
CA GLU A 29 -8.61 24.29 12.65
C GLU A 29 -7.08 24.37 12.69
N GLU A 30 -6.46 23.99 13.82
CA GLU A 30 -5.01 23.95 13.97
C GLU A 30 -4.38 22.76 13.22
N TYR A 31 -5.04 21.61 13.20
CA TYR A 31 -4.49 20.40 12.58
C TYR A 31 -4.68 20.35 11.06
N LEU A 32 -5.82 20.83 10.56
CA LEU A 32 -6.23 20.69 9.16
C LEU A 32 -6.25 22.03 8.41
N GLY A 33 -6.14 23.17 9.09
CA GLY A 33 -6.19 24.48 8.44
C GLY A 33 -7.54 24.81 7.80
N VAL A 34 -8.62 24.22 8.31
CA VAL A 34 -10.01 24.43 7.83
C VAL A 34 -10.84 25.18 8.87
N ASN A 35 -11.85 25.93 8.44
CA ASN A 35 -12.84 26.52 9.33
C ASN A 35 -13.83 25.43 9.78
N ALA A 36 -13.97 25.21 11.09
CA ALA A 36 -14.82 24.14 11.63
C ALA A 36 -16.30 24.29 11.27
N LEU A 37 -16.75 25.49 10.87
CA LEU A 37 -18.13 25.75 10.44
C LEU A 37 -18.38 25.41 8.96
N GLU A 38 -17.33 25.27 8.15
CA GLU A 38 -17.41 25.06 6.70
C GLU A 38 -17.21 23.60 6.30
N VAL A 39 -17.01 22.71 7.27
CA VAL A 39 -16.67 21.31 7.04
C VAL A 39 -17.55 20.37 7.85
N MET A 40 -17.80 19.19 7.27
CA MET A 40 -18.35 18.04 7.94
C MET A 40 -17.21 17.07 8.27
N ASN A 41 -17.36 16.39 9.41
CA ASN A 41 -16.36 15.47 9.93
C ASN A 41 -16.86 14.03 9.89
N SER A 42 -15.99 13.10 9.54
CA SER A 42 -16.26 11.66 9.57
C SER A 42 -15.00 10.93 9.98
N PHE A 43 -15.12 9.89 10.81
CA PHE A 43 -13.96 9.20 11.36
C PHE A 43 -14.28 7.76 11.72
N GLU A 44 -13.22 6.96 11.87
CA GLU A 44 -13.30 5.57 12.31
C GLU A 44 -12.07 5.20 13.15
N ILE A 45 -12.25 4.30 14.13
CA ILE A 45 -11.17 3.82 15.00
C ILE A 45 -11.15 2.29 15.01
N ASP A 46 -10.01 1.73 14.61
CA ASP A 46 -9.69 0.34 14.84
C ASP A 46 -8.87 0.18 16.13
N PHE A 47 -9.57 -0.14 17.21
CA PHE A 47 -8.95 -0.38 18.52
C PHE A 47 -8.08 -1.64 18.58
N GLN A 48 -8.24 -2.59 17.65
CA GLN A 48 -7.45 -3.82 17.64
C GLN A 48 -6.05 -3.54 17.10
N ASN A 49 -5.96 -2.81 15.99
CA ASN A 49 -4.69 -2.48 15.35
C ASN A 49 -4.13 -1.12 15.76
N GLY A 50 -4.91 -0.31 16.49
CA GLY A 50 -4.50 1.01 16.95
C GLY A 50 -4.56 2.10 15.88
N ASN A 51 -5.39 1.90 14.85
CA ASN A 51 -5.52 2.83 13.73
C ASN A 51 -6.69 3.79 13.94
N PHE A 52 -6.53 5.01 13.44
CA PHE A 52 -7.55 6.06 13.46
C PHE A 52 -7.50 6.82 12.14
N ILE A 53 -8.66 7.03 11.53
CA ILE A 53 -8.81 7.87 10.34
C ILE A 53 -9.81 8.99 10.63
N PHE A 54 -9.52 10.19 10.14
CA PHE A 54 -10.40 11.35 10.18
C PHE A 54 -10.44 12.03 8.82
N ILE A 55 -11.64 12.38 8.37
CA ILE A 55 -11.89 13.13 7.13
C ILE A 55 -12.67 14.39 7.49
N ALA A 56 -12.18 15.53 7.01
CA ALA A 56 -12.94 16.77 6.90
C ALA A 56 -13.24 17.02 5.42
N HIS A 57 -14.50 17.28 5.08
CA HIS A 57 -14.90 17.69 3.73
C HIS A 57 -15.86 18.87 3.81
N LYS A 58 -15.98 19.66 2.74
CA LYS A 58 -16.85 20.84 2.71
C LYS A 58 -18.29 20.48 3.07
N SER A 59 -18.89 21.21 4.03
CA SER A 59 -20.24 20.91 4.53
C SER A 59 -21.35 21.35 3.57
N GLU A 60 -21.12 22.41 2.79
CA GLU A 60 -22.13 23.04 1.94
C GLU A 60 -21.59 23.51 0.59
N ASP A 61 -22.45 23.50 -0.42
CA ASP A 61 -22.15 24.07 -1.74
C ASP A 61 -22.40 25.59 -1.77
N GLU A 62 -22.19 26.22 -2.93
CA GLU A 62 -22.40 27.66 -3.11
C GLU A 62 -23.88 28.11 -2.95
N ASN A 63 -24.81 27.16 -2.91
CA ASN A 63 -26.24 27.39 -2.76
C ASN A 63 -26.78 26.95 -1.38
N GLU A 64 -25.89 26.78 -0.38
CA GLU A 64 -26.22 26.35 0.99
C GLU A 64 -26.84 24.93 1.06
N ASN A 65 -26.64 24.09 0.03
CA ASN A 65 -27.05 22.69 0.12
C ASN A 65 -26.01 21.88 0.88
N ILE A 66 -26.47 21.10 1.86
CA ILE A 66 -25.61 20.18 2.62
C ILE A 66 -24.97 19.15 1.67
N ILE A 67 -23.65 19.02 1.77
CA ILE A 67 -22.83 18.03 1.07
C ILE A 67 -22.55 16.87 2.04
N PRO A 68 -23.25 15.73 1.94
CA PRO A 68 -22.93 14.57 2.75
C PRO A 68 -21.59 13.96 2.32
N LEU A 69 -20.99 13.13 3.19
CA LEU A 69 -19.87 12.29 2.78
C LEU A 69 -20.31 11.42 1.58
N PRO A 70 -19.56 11.41 0.47
CA PRO A 70 -19.86 10.55 -0.68
C PRO A 70 -20.02 9.09 -0.24
N LYS A 71 -21.04 8.41 -0.77
CA LYS A 71 -21.38 7.02 -0.38
C LYS A 71 -20.30 6.01 -0.80
N GLU A 72 -19.46 6.41 -1.75
CA GLU A 72 -18.31 5.67 -2.24
C GLU A 72 -17.17 5.61 -1.22
N ILE A 73 -17.18 6.48 -0.20
CA ILE A 73 -16.16 6.50 0.85
C ILE A 73 -16.53 5.51 1.96
N ASP A 74 -15.70 4.49 2.13
CA ASP A 74 -15.72 3.50 3.20
C ASP A 74 -14.47 3.72 4.07
N LEU A 75 -14.67 4.33 5.25
CA LEU A 75 -13.58 4.69 6.15
C LEU A 75 -12.78 3.49 6.66
N VAL A 76 -13.44 2.35 6.89
CA VAL A 76 -12.76 1.12 7.34
C VAL A 76 -11.82 0.64 6.24
N LYS A 77 -12.33 0.56 5.01
CA LYS A 77 -11.55 0.11 3.85
C LYS A 77 -10.44 1.09 3.47
N LEU A 78 -10.70 2.39 3.59
CA LEU A 78 -9.72 3.43 3.32
C LEU A 78 -8.58 3.36 4.34
N MET A 79 -8.90 3.27 5.63
CA MET A 79 -7.94 3.15 6.72
C MET A 79 -7.04 1.92 6.59
N ASP A 80 -7.60 0.79 6.14
CA ASP A 80 -6.85 -0.46 5.90
C ASP A 80 -5.84 -0.33 4.73
N LYS A 81 -6.18 0.45 3.70
CA LYS A 81 -5.42 0.49 2.43
C LYS A 81 -4.51 1.70 2.26
N MET A 82 -4.78 2.78 3.00
CA MET A 82 -3.97 3.98 2.95
C MET A 82 -2.69 3.78 3.77
N GLY A 83 -1.59 4.36 3.30
CA GLY A 83 -0.40 4.47 4.14
C GLY A 83 -0.60 5.55 5.19
N ASP A 84 0.22 5.51 6.24
CA ASP A 84 0.25 6.57 7.25
C ASP A 84 0.53 7.93 6.59
N THR A 85 -0.27 8.92 6.98
CA THR A 85 -0.21 10.27 6.39
C THR A 85 0.79 11.17 7.11
N THR A 86 1.44 10.67 8.16
CA THR A 86 2.34 11.46 9.00
C THR A 86 3.66 10.75 9.25
N SER A 87 4.76 11.52 9.28
CA SER A 87 5.99 11.06 9.95
C SER A 87 5.87 11.20 11.47
N THR A 88 5.06 12.16 11.93
CA THR A 88 4.53 12.32 13.30
C THR A 88 3.27 13.21 13.25
N MET A 89 2.18 12.86 13.96
CA MET A 89 0.94 13.67 14.03
C MET A 89 1.13 15.11 14.51
N PHE A 90 2.24 15.39 15.19
CA PHE A 90 2.58 16.71 15.74
C PHE A 90 3.59 17.49 14.87
N GLY A 91 3.85 16.99 13.65
CA GLY A 91 4.75 17.61 12.68
C GLY A 91 4.13 18.77 11.90
N LYS A 92 4.84 19.25 10.87
CA LYS A 92 4.34 20.26 9.93
C LYS A 92 3.42 19.67 8.86
N ASP A 93 3.64 18.41 8.48
CA ASP A 93 2.87 17.70 7.47
C ASP A 93 1.83 16.81 8.19
N ARG A 94 0.76 17.45 8.67
CA ARG A 94 -0.24 16.84 9.58
C ARG A 94 -1.34 16.04 8.86
N TYR A 95 -1.53 16.30 7.57
CA TYR A 95 -2.56 15.67 6.74
C TYR A 95 -2.09 15.58 5.29
N ILE A 96 -2.78 14.74 4.52
CA ILE A 96 -2.71 14.74 3.05
C ILE A 96 -4.04 15.23 2.51
N GLU A 97 -4.01 15.98 1.41
CA GLU A 97 -5.21 16.36 0.68
C GLU A 97 -5.38 15.39 -0.48
N LEU A 98 -6.56 14.79 -0.59
CA LEU A 98 -6.90 13.83 -1.64
C LEU A 98 -8.25 14.18 -2.26
N SER A 99 -8.34 14.08 -3.58
CA SER A 99 -9.60 14.15 -4.31
C SER A 99 -10.44 12.90 -4.05
N LEU A 100 -11.76 13.00 -4.27
CA LEU A 100 -12.67 11.85 -4.22
C LEU A 100 -12.19 10.70 -5.10
N LYS A 101 -11.65 11.02 -6.29
CA LYS A 101 -11.10 10.02 -7.20
C LYS A 101 -9.90 9.29 -6.57
N GLU A 102 -8.96 10.01 -5.95
CA GLU A 102 -7.81 9.39 -5.30
C GLU A 102 -8.21 8.56 -4.09
N ILE A 103 -9.20 9.01 -3.30
CA ILE A 103 -9.77 8.23 -2.21
C ILE A 103 -10.40 6.94 -2.74
N ILE A 104 -11.22 7.04 -3.80
CA ILE A 104 -11.78 5.87 -4.46
C ILE A 104 -10.66 4.97 -4.97
N ASP A 105 -9.63 5.50 -5.63
CA ASP A 105 -8.51 4.72 -6.15
C ASP A 105 -7.74 4.00 -5.01
N ILE A 106 -7.58 4.63 -3.84
CA ILE A 106 -6.97 4.02 -2.64
C ILE A 106 -7.85 2.92 -2.08
N GLN A 107 -9.14 3.16 -1.92
CA GLN A 107 -10.09 2.15 -1.43
C GLN A 107 -10.25 1.00 -2.42
N GLU A 108 -10.25 1.34 -3.69
CA GLU A 108 -10.32 0.38 -4.77
C GLU A 108 -9.01 -0.36 -4.85
N ARG A 109 -7.85 0.22 -4.44
CA ARG A 109 -6.46 -0.29 -4.57
C ARG A 109 -6.51 -1.75 -4.94
N LYS A 110 -6.79 -1.85 -6.22
CA LYS A 110 -6.42 -2.86 -7.15
C LYS A 110 -5.59 -1.99 -8.08
N ILE A 111 -4.28 -2.00 -7.86
CA ILE A 111 -3.35 -2.03 -8.98
C ILE A 111 -3.04 -0.68 -9.70
N ALA A 112 -3.96 0.29 -9.81
CA ALA A 112 -3.87 1.37 -10.81
C ALA A 112 -2.81 2.48 -10.56
N THR A 113 -2.50 2.88 -9.33
CA THR A 113 -1.50 3.95 -9.06
C THR A 113 -0.07 3.42 -9.16
N TYR A 114 0.15 2.17 -8.74
CA TYR A 114 1.42 1.46 -8.93
C TYR A 114 1.70 1.21 -10.43
N ARG A 115 0.63 0.96 -11.20
CA ARG A 115 0.68 0.82 -12.66
C ARG A 115 1.36 2.02 -13.33
N GLY A 116 1.12 3.25 -12.90
CA GLY A 116 1.70 4.45 -13.52
C GLY A 116 3.22 4.58 -13.37
N ASP A 117 3.74 4.28 -12.18
CA ASP A 117 5.17 4.39 -11.86
C ASP A 117 6.01 3.16 -12.28
N VAL A 118 5.34 2.03 -12.54
CA VAL A 118 5.97 0.77 -12.96
C VAL A 118 5.83 0.52 -14.45
N MET A 119 4.78 1.06 -15.11
CA MET A 119 4.58 0.88 -16.55
C MET A 119 5.78 1.40 -17.34
N ASN A 120 6.32 0.54 -18.21
CA ASN A 120 7.53 0.79 -19.01
C ASN A 120 8.82 1.04 -18.21
N ARG A 121 8.86 0.72 -16.91
CA ARG A 121 10.07 0.89 -16.12
C ARG A 121 11.15 -0.09 -16.56
N ILE A 122 12.34 0.45 -16.82
CA ILE A 122 13.56 -0.35 -17.00
C ILE A 122 14.24 -0.44 -15.64
N VAL A 123 14.49 -1.65 -15.18
CA VAL A 123 15.00 -1.92 -13.83
C VAL A 123 16.20 -2.85 -13.90
N LYS A 124 17.12 -2.67 -12.96
CA LYS A 124 18.17 -3.65 -12.68
C LYS A 124 17.62 -4.64 -11.66
N VAL A 125 17.60 -5.93 -11.99
CA VAL A 125 17.29 -7.02 -11.07
C VAL A 125 18.60 -7.71 -10.68
N VAL A 126 18.82 -7.91 -9.38
CA VAL A 126 19.93 -8.71 -8.84
C VAL A 126 19.37 -10.08 -8.47
N ILE A 127 19.96 -11.15 -9.00
CA ILE A 127 19.47 -12.52 -8.83
C ILE A 127 20.05 -13.14 -7.56
N ASP A 128 19.17 -13.49 -6.61
CA ASP A 128 19.51 -14.21 -5.38
C ASP A 128 19.12 -15.70 -5.47
N ARG A 129 18.21 -16.06 -6.39
CA ARG A 129 17.70 -17.42 -6.63
C ARG A 129 17.75 -17.71 -8.13
N PRO A 130 18.91 -18.15 -8.65
CA PRO A 130 19.08 -18.38 -10.07
C PRO A 130 18.25 -19.56 -10.56
N LEU A 131 17.95 -19.57 -11.87
CA LEU A 131 17.28 -20.69 -12.53
C LEU A 131 17.99 -22.01 -12.20
N GLY A 132 17.22 -23.01 -11.77
CA GLY A 132 17.74 -24.32 -11.38
C GLY A 132 18.19 -24.43 -9.92
N SER A 133 18.05 -23.36 -9.14
CA SER A 133 18.32 -23.39 -7.69
C SER A 133 17.11 -23.84 -6.88
N TYR A 134 17.33 -24.09 -5.59
CA TYR A 134 16.29 -24.39 -4.61
C TYR A 134 16.24 -23.28 -3.56
N HIS A 135 15.06 -23.04 -2.99
CA HIS A 135 14.90 -22.01 -1.96
C HIS A 135 15.79 -22.32 -0.74
N PRO A 136 16.53 -21.33 -0.19
CA PRO A 136 17.49 -21.57 0.91
C PRO A 136 16.85 -22.18 2.16
N LYS A 137 15.59 -21.82 2.45
CA LYS A 137 14.83 -22.29 3.62
C LYS A 137 13.85 -23.43 3.29
N HIS A 138 13.46 -23.59 2.02
CA HIS A 138 12.37 -24.48 1.59
C HIS A 138 12.86 -25.33 0.40
N LYS A 139 13.59 -26.42 0.69
CA LYS A 139 14.27 -27.22 -0.34
C LYS A 139 13.33 -27.95 -1.32
N ASP A 140 12.04 -27.93 -1.05
CA ASP A 140 10.97 -28.41 -1.92
C ASP A 140 10.60 -27.43 -3.04
N ILE A 141 10.99 -26.15 -2.90
CA ILE A 141 10.75 -25.12 -3.91
C ILE A 141 11.94 -25.08 -4.87
N TYR A 142 11.71 -25.53 -6.10
CA TYR A 142 12.65 -25.47 -7.21
C TYR A 142 12.34 -24.27 -8.11
N TYR A 143 13.32 -23.41 -8.35
CA TYR A 143 13.19 -22.22 -9.18
C TYR A 143 13.33 -22.58 -10.67
N SER A 144 12.20 -22.65 -11.37
CA SER A 144 12.17 -22.88 -12.84
C SER A 144 12.51 -21.63 -13.65
N VAL A 145 12.67 -20.48 -13.00
CA VAL A 145 13.00 -19.17 -13.59
C VAL A 145 14.04 -18.48 -12.72
N ASN A 146 14.69 -17.44 -13.23
CA ASN A 146 15.54 -16.58 -12.39
C ASN A 146 14.65 -15.72 -11.48
N TYR A 147 15.02 -15.60 -10.21
CA TYR A 147 14.33 -14.79 -9.21
C TYR A 147 15.33 -13.92 -8.45
N GLY A 148 14.90 -12.72 -8.13
CA GLY A 148 15.72 -11.72 -7.47
C GLY A 148 14.91 -10.52 -7.01
N TYR A 149 15.61 -9.42 -6.78
CA TYR A 149 15.04 -8.19 -6.27
C TYR A 149 15.55 -6.98 -7.06
N VAL A 150 14.83 -5.85 -6.96
CA VAL A 150 15.19 -4.57 -7.58
C VAL A 150 15.82 -3.66 -6.53
N PRO A 151 17.14 -3.40 -6.60
CA PRO A 151 17.80 -2.61 -5.57
C PRO A 151 17.26 -1.19 -5.44
N GLY A 152 17.07 -0.74 -4.20
CA GLY A 152 16.63 0.62 -3.87
C GLY A 152 15.14 0.92 -4.10
N ILE A 153 14.33 -0.09 -4.43
CA ILE A 153 12.86 0.01 -4.40
C ILE A 153 12.38 -0.85 -3.24
N ILE A 154 11.74 -0.23 -2.25
CA ILE A 154 11.28 -0.91 -1.04
C ILE A 154 9.81 -1.30 -1.19
N ALA A 155 9.51 -2.58 -0.96
CA ALA A 155 8.17 -3.14 -0.96
C ALA A 155 7.46 -2.94 0.41
N PRO A 156 6.14 -3.18 0.52
CA PRO A 156 5.38 -2.93 1.75
C PRO A 156 5.85 -3.69 2.99
N ASP A 157 6.52 -4.82 2.79
CA ASP A 157 7.16 -5.65 3.82
C ASP A 157 8.46 -5.05 4.39
N GLY A 158 8.98 -3.99 3.78
CA GLY A 158 10.25 -3.37 4.15
C GLY A 158 11.49 -3.98 3.47
N GLU A 159 11.34 -4.98 2.60
CA GLU A 159 12.43 -5.56 1.80
C GLU A 159 12.49 -4.94 0.38
N GLU A 160 13.52 -5.28 -0.40
CA GLU A 160 13.64 -4.80 -1.78
C GLU A 160 12.62 -5.50 -2.69
N GLN A 161 12.08 -4.77 -3.66
CA GLN A 161 10.99 -5.25 -4.52
C GLN A 161 11.39 -6.52 -5.30
N ASP A 162 10.70 -7.61 -4.98
CA ASP A 162 10.92 -8.90 -5.61
C ASP A 162 10.48 -8.95 -7.08
N ALA A 163 11.20 -9.75 -7.87
CA ALA A 163 11.01 -9.89 -9.30
C ALA A 163 11.29 -11.31 -9.84
N TYR A 164 10.35 -11.82 -10.64
CA TYR A 164 10.57 -12.90 -11.59
C TYR A 164 11.25 -12.38 -12.85
N VAL A 165 12.33 -13.04 -13.28
CA VAL A 165 12.99 -12.77 -14.55
C VAL A 165 12.68 -13.87 -15.55
N LEU A 166 11.90 -13.53 -16.57
CA LEU A 166 11.42 -14.47 -17.59
C LEU A 166 12.13 -14.25 -18.94
N GLY A 167 12.12 -15.29 -19.78
CA GLY A 167 12.70 -15.23 -21.13
C GLY A 167 14.21 -15.42 -21.21
N ILE A 168 14.84 -15.83 -20.10
CA ILE A 168 16.26 -16.20 -20.05
C ILE A 168 16.35 -17.64 -19.52
N ASN A 169 16.81 -18.55 -20.37
CA ASN A 169 16.84 -20.00 -20.10
C ASN A 169 18.18 -20.48 -19.51
N GLU A 170 18.91 -19.59 -18.86
CA GLU A 170 20.17 -19.87 -18.18
C GLU A 170 20.25 -19.09 -16.86
N PRO A 171 21.00 -19.59 -15.84
CA PRO A 171 21.19 -18.87 -14.60
C PRO A 171 22.05 -17.62 -14.83
N ILE A 172 21.58 -16.47 -14.34
CA ILE A 172 22.29 -15.18 -14.46
C ILE A 172 22.49 -14.54 -13.09
N LYS A 173 23.36 -13.51 -13.02
CA LYS A 173 23.60 -12.74 -11.80
C LYS A 173 22.77 -11.47 -11.71
N GLU A 174 22.51 -10.84 -12.85
CA GLU A 174 21.74 -9.60 -12.94
C GLU A 174 21.12 -9.45 -14.34
N LEU A 175 20.03 -8.68 -14.42
CA LEU A 175 19.39 -8.28 -15.67
C LEU A 175 19.02 -6.80 -15.60
N ILE A 176 19.27 -6.06 -16.68
CA ILE A 176 18.59 -4.77 -16.92
C ILE A 176 17.43 -5.02 -17.90
N GLY A 177 16.22 -5.08 -17.37
CA GLY A 177 15.04 -5.54 -18.11
C GLY A 177 13.86 -4.60 -17.94
N LYS A 178 12.79 -4.88 -18.68
CA LYS A 178 11.53 -4.13 -18.63
C LYS A 178 10.54 -4.84 -17.72
N VAL A 179 9.91 -4.10 -16.81
CA VAL A 179 8.76 -4.61 -16.06
C VAL A 179 7.54 -4.67 -16.99
N VAL A 180 6.94 -5.87 -17.13
CA VAL A 180 5.84 -6.13 -18.07
C VAL A 180 4.56 -6.59 -17.41
N ALA A 181 4.63 -7.06 -16.16
CA ALA A 181 3.46 -7.40 -15.37
C ALA A 181 3.76 -7.27 -13.87
N ILE A 182 2.69 -7.15 -13.09
CA ILE A 182 2.70 -7.26 -11.63
C ILE A 182 1.84 -8.48 -11.27
N ILE A 183 2.31 -9.29 -10.34
CA ILE A 183 1.56 -10.38 -9.73
C ILE A 183 1.14 -9.90 -8.35
N HIS A 184 -0.17 -9.70 -8.18
CA HIS A 184 -0.77 -9.36 -6.91
C HIS A 184 -1.15 -10.65 -6.19
N ARG A 185 -0.74 -10.80 -4.94
CA ARG A 185 -1.20 -11.89 -4.07
C ARG A 185 -2.22 -11.31 -3.10
N ASN A 186 -3.45 -11.82 -3.12
CA ASN A 186 -4.51 -11.31 -2.23
C ASN A 186 -4.36 -11.82 -0.79
N ASP A 187 -3.56 -12.87 -0.61
CA ASP A 187 -3.30 -13.57 0.64
C ASP A 187 -1.87 -13.36 1.17
N ASP A 188 -1.12 -12.41 0.59
CA ASP A 188 0.26 -12.06 0.94
C ASP A 188 0.42 -10.52 0.87
N VAL A 189 1.32 -9.95 1.66
CA VAL A 189 1.50 -8.48 1.73
C VAL A 189 2.40 -7.94 0.62
N GLU A 190 3.02 -8.81 -0.16
CA GLU A 190 4.00 -8.47 -1.19
C GLU A 190 3.47 -8.73 -2.61
N GLU A 191 3.75 -7.80 -3.51
CA GLU A 191 3.58 -7.99 -4.95
C GLU A 191 4.87 -8.51 -5.58
N LYS A 192 4.78 -9.24 -6.68
CA LYS A 192 5.94 -9.70 -7.46
C LYS A 192 5.96 -9.06 -8.83
N TRP A 193 7.10 -8.49 -9.23
CA TRP A 193 7.27 -7.94 -10.57
C TRP A 193 7.65 -9.04 -11.56
N VAL A 194 7.23 -8.89 -12.81
CA VAL A 194 7.69 -9.72 -13.92
C VAL A 194 8.54 -8.87 -14.83
N VAL A 195 9.82 -9.24 -14.96
CA VAL A 195 10.82 -8.53 -15.73
C VAL A 195 11.31 -9.41 -16.88
N VAL A 196 11.38 -8.84 -18.08
CA VAL A 196 11.87 -9.53 -19.29
C VAL A 196 12.98 -8.72 -19.98
N PRO A 197 13.82 -9.34 -20.82
CA PRO A 197 14.71 -8.61 -21.72
C PRO A 197 13.98 -7.53 -22.52
N GLN A 198 14.65 -6.40 -22.74
CA GLN A 198 14.05 -5.28 -23.49
C GLN A 198 13.64 -5.72 -24.90
N GLY A 199 12.43 -5.36 -25.31
CA GLY A 199 11.86 -5.74 -26.62
C GLY A 199 11.26 -7.14 -26.69
N MET A 200 11.43 -7.97 -25.65
CA MET A 200 10.73 -9.25 -25.55
C MET A 200 9.23 -9.03 -25.32
N LYS A 201 8.41 -9.81 -26.02
CA LYS A 201 6.97 -9.90 -25.77
C LYS A 201 6.69 -11.19 -25.00
N ILE A 202 5.75 -11.11 -24.08
CA ILE A 202 5.28 -12.25 -23.30
C ILE A 202 3.79 -12.04 -22.99
N THR A 203 3.03 -13.11 -22.99
CA THR A 203 1.59 -13.12 -22.71
C THR A 203 1.31 -13.44 -21.25
N LYS A 204 0.15 -13.03 -20.75
CA LYS A 204 -0.31 -13.41 -19.39
C LYS A 204 -0.30 -14.93 -19.17
N ALA A 205 -0.64 -15.72 -20.19
CA ALA A 205 -0.63 -17.18 -20.10
C ALA A 205 0.78 -17.75 -19.96
N GLU A 206 1.75 -17.24 -20.73
CA GLU A 206 3.16 -17.65 -20.63
C GLU A 206 3.78 -17.25 -19.29
N ILE A 207 3.40 -16.08 -18.73
CA ILE A 207 3.80 -15.69 -17.38
C ILE A 207 3.22 -16.69 -16.38
N GLN A 208 1.91 -16.91 -16.43
CA GLN A 208 1.19 -17.78 -15.50
C GLN A 208 1.82 -19.18 -15.46
N GLU A 209 2.14 -19.77 -16.62
CA GLU A 209 2.78 -21.08 -16.73
C GLU A 209 4.15 -21.09 -16.07
N GLN A 210 5.01 -20.10 -16.38
CA GLN A 210 6.39 -20.05 -15.90
C GLN A 210 6.51 -19.81 -14.40
N VAL A 211 5.61 -19.01 -13.81
CA VAL A 211 5.62 -18.69 -12.37
C VAL A 211 4.78 -19.66 -11.55
N ASN A 212 4.03 -20.57 -12.20
CA ASN A 212 3.13 -21.51 -11.54
C ASN A 212 3.82 -22.40 -10.50
N PHE A 213 5.12 -22.64 -10.60
CA PHE A 213 5.86 -23.44 -9.62
C PHE A 213 5.71 -22.90 -8.20
N GLN A 214 5.61 -21.58 -8.05
CA GLN A 214 5.45 -20.88 -6.78
C GLN A 214 4.05 -20.27 -6.64
N GLU A 215 3.54 -19.59 -7.67
CA GLU A 215 2.27 -18.85 -7.56
C GLU A 215 1.05 -19.77 -7.41
N LYS A 216 1.17 -21.09 -7.67
CA LYS A 216 0.10 -22.06 -7.37
C LYS A 216 -0.26 -22.18 -5.89
N TYR A 217 0.57 -21.65 -5.00
CA TYR A 217 0.37 -21.67 -3.55
C TYR A 217 -0.25 -20.38 -3.00
N PHE A 218 -0.51 -19.38 -3.85
CA PHE A 218 -1.04 -18.06 -3.47
C PHE A 218 -2.31 -17.74 -4.27
N ASP A 219 -3.20 -16.93 -3.71
CA ASP A 219 -4.32 -16.33 -4.45
C ASP A 219 -3.81 -15.17 -5.32
N SER A 220 -3.30 -15.52 -6.50
CA SER A 220 -2.58 -14.60 -7.38
C SER A 220 -3.41 -14.05 -8.54
N LEU A 221 -3.28 -12.75 -8.80
CA LEU A 221 -3.80 -12.06 -9.98
C LEU A 221 -2.65 -11.42 -10.76
N ILE A 222 -2.44 -11.86 -12.00
CA ILE A 222 -1.46 -11.23 -12.91
C ILE A 222 -2.12 -10.04 -13.62
N GLU A 223 -1.56 -8.85 -13.44
CA GLU A 223 -1.87 -7.65 -14.19
C GLU A 223 -0.78 -7.36 -15.24
N MET A 224 -1.18 -7.23 -16.50
CA MET A 224 -0.26 -6.82 -17.58
C MET A 224 -0.11 -5.31 -17.63
N LEU A 225 1.14 -4.83 -17.75
CA LEU A 225 1.49 -3.41 -17.86
C LEU A 225 1.68 -2.93 -19.31
N ILE A 226 1.54 -3.84 -20.28
CA ILE A 226 1.73 -3.61 -21.72
C ILE A 226 0.43 -3.69 -22.50
#